data_AF-A0A1V6K424-F1
#
_entry.id   AF-A0A1V6K424-F1
#
_cell.length_a   1.000
_cell.length_b   1.000
_cell.length_c   1.000
_cell.angle_alpha   90.00
_cell.angle_beta   90.00
_cell.angle_gamma   90.00
#
_symmetry.space_group_name_H-M   'P 1'
#
loop_
_entity.id
_entity.type
_entity.pdbx_description
1 polymer ?
#
loop_
_entity_poly.entity_id
_entity_poly.type
_entity_poly.pdbx_seq_one_letter_code
_entity_poly.pdbx_strand_id
1 'polypeptide(L)'
;MKRILLASVCVLSLSCGSDPTGGGGVADEDYFPHRSASFWSYDRVGSVDTLGGEYQFRGRRLETVTGQEEHGGADLILLTSVGYDTLYAAGMDSIFVPIGGVAALKIGDTGVWTYTDTLLTDSILIVQFPLAEGAQWMAHSNPDVYGEVTAMDETITVPEGTFDGVLHVSLGMDSLLLSMDQEFWFAPGVGCIRRVTCISAGGAVTLYELEESLRDHLVY
;
A
#
# COMPACT_ATOMS: atom_id res chain seq x y z
N MET A 1 18.64 53.79 -29.58
CA MET A 1 17.25 53.32 -29.72
C MET A 1 17.28 51.80 -29.84
N LYS A 2 16.51 51.12 -28.97
CA LYS A 2 16.35 49.65 -28.90
C LYS A 2 15.75 49.10 -30.20
N ARG A 3 16.28 48.00 -30.72
CA ARG A 3 15.49 46.81 -31.15
C ARG A 3 16.34 45.55 -30.97
N ILE A 4 15.76 44.64 -30.20
CA ILE A 4 16.19 43.28 -29.87
C ILE A 4 15.66 42.35 -30.96
N LEU A 5 16.44 41.35 -31.37
CA LEU A 5 15.90 40.14 -31.97
C LEU A 5 16.70 38.94 -31.46
N LEU A 6 16.00 38.12 -30.68
CA LEU A 6 16.37 36.80 -30.20
C LEU A 6 16.65 35.86 -31.38
N ALA A 7 17.68 35.04 -31.26
CA ALA A 7 17.77 33.77 -31.96
C ALA A 7 18.19 32.69 -30.95
N SER A 8 17.33 31.68 -30.83
CA SER A 8 17.38 30.56 -29.89
C SER A 8 18.70 29.79 -29.95
N VAL A 9 19.29 29.56 -28.78
CA VAL A 9 20.35 28.58 -28.59
C VAL A 9 19.66 27.27 -28.20
N CYS A 10 19.66 26.29 -29.12
CA CYS A 10 19.34 24.91 -28.79
C CYS A 10 20.45 24.36 -27.90
N VAL A 11 20.13 24.16 -26.61
CA VAL A 11 20.97 23.37 -25.71
C VAL A 11 20.67 21.89 -25.99
N LEU A 12 21.60 21.22 -26.65
CA LEU A 12 21.65 19.76 -26.70
C LEU A 12 22.20 19.28 -25.36
N SER A 13 21.33 18.75 -24.49
CA SER A 13 21.75 17.96 -23.34
C SER A 13 22.11 16.55 -23.83
N LEU A 14 23.40 16.24 -23.78
CA LEU A 14 23.94 14.88 -23.85
C LEU A 14 23.43 14.09 -22.63
N SER A 15 22.64 13.05 -22.86
CA SER A 15 22.47 11.94 -21.93
C SER A 15 23.13 10.72 -22.57
N CYS A 16 24.18 10.23 -21.93
CA CYS A 16 24.89 9.01 -22.31
C CYS A 16 24.79 8.00 -21.17
N GLY A 17 24.29 6.81 -21.51
CA GLY A 17 24.58 5.54 -20.83
C GLY A 17 23.49 5.09 -19.87
N SER A 18 22.94 3.89 -19.94
CA SER A 18 23.10 2.76 -20.87
C SER A 18 22.01 1.75 -20.50
N ASP A 19 21.17 1.36 -21.45
CA ASP A 19 20.17 0.31 -21.25
C ASP A 19 20.81 -1.07 -21.04
N PRO A 20 20.14 -1.94 -20.27
CA PRO A 20 19.97 -3.34 -20.65
C PRO A 20 18.49 -3.61 -20.91
N THR A 21 18.11 -3.65 -22.19
CA THR A 21 16.98 -4.40 -22.76
C THR A 21 15.87 -4.88 -21.80
N GLY A 22 14.88 -4.02 -21.60
CA GLY A 22 13.51 -4.27 -21.12
C GLY A 22 12.79 -2.93 -21.25
N GLY A 23 11.64 -2.86 -21.95
CA GLY A 23 11.03 -1.60 -22.42
C GLY A 23 10.90 -0.55 -21.33
N GLY A 24 10.94 0.75 -21.69
CA GLY A 24 10.88 1.90 -20.77
C GLY A 24 9.77 1.76 -19.73
N GLY A 25 10.11 1.10 -18.63
CA GLY A 25 9.20 0.60 -17.62
C GLY A 25 8.97 1.65 -16.55
N VAL A 26 7.91 1.43 -15.79
CA VAL A 26 7.62 2.15 -14.55
C VAL A 26 8.76 1.87 -13.57
N ALA A 27 9.30 2.89 -12.90
CA ALA A 27 10.32 2.69 -11.88
C ALA A 27 9.66 2.09 -10.62
N ASP A 28 10.39 1.28 -9.86
CA ASP A 28 9.81 0.57 -8.70
C ASP A 28 9.18 1.54 -7.69
N GLU A 29 9.81 2.69 -7.48
CA GLU A 29 9.33 3.75 -6.60
C GLU A 29 8.04 4.45 -7.08
N ASP A 30 7.72 4.37 -8.38
CA ASP A 30 6.51 5.00 -8.93
C ASP A 30 5.24 4.33 -8.39
N TYR A 31 5.31 3.08 -7.92
CA TYR A 31 4.21 2.39 -7.24
C TYR A 31 3.97 2.90 -5.81
N PHE A 32 4.85 3.75 -5.26
CA PHE A 32 4.79 4.21 -3.88
C PHE A 32 4.93 5.74 -3.77
N PRO A 33 4.04 6.54 -4.40
CA PRO A 33 4.21 7.98 -4.55
C PRO A 33 3.82 8.75 -3.28
N HIS A 34 4.42 8.43 -2.14
CA HIS A 34 4.09 9.02 -0.86
C HIS A 34 4.83 10.34 -0.67
N ARG A 35 4.14 11.45 -0.98
CA ARG A 35 4.62 12.82 -0.72
C ARG A 35 3.76 13.53 0.30
N SER A 36 4.33 14.52 0.98
CA SER A 36 3.61 15.34 1.97
C SER A 36 2.28 15.86 1.42
N ALA A 37 1.23 15.77 2.25
CA ALA A 37 -0.15 16.12 1.92
C ALA A 37 -0.88 15.19 0.92
N SER A 38 -0.23 14.12 0.42
CA SER A 38 -0.93 13.10 -0.36
C SER A 38 -1.95 12.35 0.51
N PHE A 39 -3.05 11.90 -0.09
CA PHE A 39 -4.07 11.13 0.60
C PHE A 39 -4.72 10.07 -0.30
N TRP A 40 -5.28 9.06 0.36
CA TRP A 40 -6.08 7.99 -0.24
C TRP A 40 -7.33 7.74 0.58
N SER A 41 -8.49 7.76 -0.06
CA SER A 41 -9.78 7.42 0.54
C SER A 41 -10.25 6.06 0.02
N TYR A 42 -10.62 5.17 0.92
CA TYR A 42 -11.05 3.81 0.60
C TYR A 42 -12.47 3.56 1.08
N ASP A 43 -13.26 2.89 0.24
CA ASP A 43 -14.45 2.17 0.70
C ASP A 43 -14.00 0.84 1.31
N ARG A 44 -14.62 0.46 2.42
CA ARG A 44 -14.31 -0.76 3.18
C ARG A 44 -15.52 -1.66 3.24
N VAL A 45 -15.32 -2.94 2.96
CA VAL A 45 -16.35 -3.98 3.11
C VAL A 45 -15.70 -5.23 3.66
N GLY A 46 -16.44 -6.03 4.41
CA GLY A 46 -15.88 -7.26 4.94
C GLY A 46 -16.75 -7.94 5.97
N SER A 47 -16.17 -8.92 6.64
CA SER A 47 -16.82 -9.70 7.68
C SER A 47 -15.88 -9.99 8.85
N VAL A 48 -16.47 -10.24 10.02
CA VAL A 48 -15.76 -10.73 11.20
C VAL A 48 -16.58 -11.84 11.86
N ASP A 49 -15.95 -12.98 12.11
CA ASP A 49 -16.49 -14.06 12.92
C ASP A 49 -15.80 -14.05 14.29
N THR A 50 -16.61 -13.89 15.33
CA THR A 50 -16.17 -13.84 16.72
C THR A 50 -16.24 -15.20 17.43
N LEU A 51 -16.34 -16.30 16.66
CA LEU A 51 -16.54 -17.68 17.16
C LEU A 51 -17.80 -17.82 18.01
N GLY A 52 -18.79 -16.99 17.71
CA GLY A 52 -20.05 -16.84 18.45
C GLY A 52 -21.09 -15.99 17.72
N GLY A 53 -20.71 -15.36 16.61
CA GLY A 53 -21.57 -14.56 15.75
C GLY A 53 -20.77 -14.00 14.58
N GLU A 54 -21.40 -13.99 13.41
CA GLU A 54 -20.87 -13.40 12.18
C GLU A 54 -21.43 -11.98 12.01
N TYR A 55 -20.53 -11.04 11.74
CA TYR A 55 -20.87 -9.65 11.46
C TYR A 55 -20.37 -9.30 10.07
N GLN A 56 -21.21 -8.66 9.29
CA GLN A 56 -20.81 -8.01 8.05
C GLN A 56 -20.56 -6.54 8.35
N PHE A 57 -19.57 -5.90 7.73
CA PHE A 57 -19.33 -4.48 7.94
C PHE A 57 -19.13 -3.71 6.64
N ARG A 58 -19.46 -2.42 6.71
CA ARG A 58 -19.18 -1.44 5.65
C ARG A 58 -18.68 -0.15 6.26
N GLY A 59 -17.71 0.48 5.61
CA GLY A 59 -17.01 1.59 6.19
C GLY A 59 -16.24 2.43 5.19
N ARG A 60 -15.45 3.35 5.74
CA ARG A 60 -14.51 4.18 4.99
C ARG A 60 -13.26 4.41 5.80
N ARG A 61 -12.13 4.55 5.10
CA ARG A 61 -10.86 5.00 5.68
C ARG A 61 -10.25 6.07 4.80
N LEU A 62 -9.69 7.10 5.43
CA LEU A 62 -8.80 8.08 4.82
C LEU A 62 -7.41 7.83 5.38
N GLU A 63 -6.44 7.67 4.51
CA GLU A 63 -5.02 7.64 4.83
C GLU A 63 -4.36 8.90 4.28
N THR A 64 -3.54 9.57 5.08
CA THR A 64 -2.88 10.82 4.71
C THR A 64 -1.41 10.79 5.10
N VAL A 65 -0.54 11.29 4.22
CA VAL A 65 0.85 11.61 4.55
C VAL A 65 0.86 12.89 5.39
N THR A 66 1.12 12.74 6.68
CA THR A 66 1.08 13.85 7.64
C THR A 66 2.43 14.53 7.86
N GLY A 67 3.52 13.87 7.47
CA GLY A 67 4.84 14.44 7.56
C GLY A 67 5.95 13.50 7.12
N GLN A 68 7.17 13.96 7.32
CA GLN A 68 8.39 13.17 7.18
C GLN A 68 9.29 13.45 8.38
N GLU A 69 9.95 12.42 8.90
CA GLU A 69 10.87 12.51 10.03
C GLU A 69 12.12 11.67 9.76
N GLU A 70 13.29 12.17 10.16
CA GLU A 70 14.52 11.38 10.13
C GLU A 70 14.60 10.48 11.37
N HIS A 71 14.73 9.17 11.18
CA HIS A 71 14.94 8.22 12.26
C HIS A 71 16.07 7.24 11.91
N GLY A 72 17.11 7.19 12.75
CA GLY A 72 18.21 6.25 12.57
C GLY A 72 18.96 6.40 11.24
N GLY A 73 18.97 7.60 10.65
CA GLY A 73 19.57 7.88 9.34
C GLY A 73 18.72 7.47 8.14
N ALA A 74 17.43 7.21 8.33
CA ALA A 74 16.46 7.01 7.27
C ALA A 74 15.34 8.05 7.35
N ASP A 75 14.89 8.53 6.18
CA ASP A 75 13.71 9.37 6.08
C ASP A 75 12.46 8.49 6.15
N LEU A 76 11.66 8.71 7.18
CA LEU A 76 10.38 8.04 7.40
C LEU A 76 9.24 8.95 6.97
N ILE A 77 8.29 8.39 6.24
CA ILE A 77 7.07 9.04 5.80
C ILE A 77 5.96 8.68 6.79
N LEU A 78 5.40 9.68 7.46
CA LEU A 78 4.37 9.48 8.46
C LEU A 78 2.99 9.39 7.81
N LEU A 79 2.29 8.30 8.11
CA LEU A 79 0.91 8.06 7.68
C LEU A 79 -0.03 8.14 8.87
N THR A 80 -1.17 8.79 8.66
CA THR A 80 -2.29 8.76 9.60
C THR A 80 -3.52 8.24 8.89
N SER A 81 -4.13 7.23 9.49
CA SER A 81 -5.37 6.63 9.05
C SER A 81 -6.50 7.01 9.99
N VAL A 82 -7.62 7.48 9.44
CA VAL A 82 -8.86 7.74 10.16
C VAL A 82 -10.04 7.17 9.39
N GLY A 83 -11.03 6.63 10.09
CA GLY A 83 -12.14 5.98 9.42
C GLY A 83 -13.22 5.47 10.35
N TYR A 84 -14.11 4.68 9.79
CA TYR A 84 -15.13 3.97 10.54
C TYR A 84 -15.57 2.72 9.79
N ASP A 85 -16.04 1.73 10.53
CA ASP A 85 -16.83 0.61 10.05
C ASP A 85 -18.20 0.60 10.75
N THR A 86 -19.25 0.19 10.04
CA THR A 86 -20.57 -0.08 10.60
C THR A 86 -20.82 -1.58 10.50
N LEU A 87 -20.97 -2.25 11.63
CA LEU A 87 -21.20 -3.69 11.72
C LEU A 87 -22.71 -3.98 11.72
N TYR A 88 -23.08 -5.05 11.04
CA TYR A 88 -24.44 -5.55 10.86
C TYR A 88 -24.48 -7.03 11.26
N ALA A 89 -25.47 -7.40 12.09
CA ALA A 89 -25.78 -8.78 12.42
C ALA A 89 -27.29 -8.98 12.56
N ALA A 90 -27.76 -10.21 12.33
CA ALA A 90 -29.18 -10.52 12.40
C ALA A 90 -29.72 -10.27 13.82
N GLY A 91 -30.78 -9.46 13.91
CA GLY A 91 -31.43 -9.14 15.19
C GLY A 91 -30.66 -8.18 16.09
N MET A 92 -29.62 -7.51 15.57
CA MET A 92 -28.88 -6.47 16.28
C MET A 92 -29.01 -5.11 15.59
N ASP A 93 -29.04 -4.05 16.40
CA ASP A 93 -28.81 -2.69 15.88
C ASP A 93 -27.37 -2.56 15.38
N SER A 94 -27.16 -1.75 14.35
CA SER A 94 -25.84 -1.56 13.77
C SER A 94 -24.87 -0.94 14.78
N ILE A 95 -23.63 -1.44 14.83
CA ILE A 95 -22.57 -0.92 15.70
C ILE A 95 -21.63 -0.06 14.88
N PHE A 96 -21.40 1.18 15.33
CA PHE A 96 -20.38 2.06 14.74
C PHE A 96 -19.03 1.84 15.43
N VAL A 97 -18.00 1.57 14.64
CA VAL A 97 -16.63 1.32 15.10
C VAL A 97 -15.70 2.36 14.48
N PRO A 98 -15.17 3.33 15.27
CA PRO A 98 -14.17 4.26 14.76
C PRO A 98 -12.84 3.55 14.53
N ILE A 99 -12.15 3.94 13.46
CA ILE A 99 -10.84 3.40 13.08
C ILE A 99 -9.83 4.53 13.14
N GLY A 100 -8.68 4.27 13.74
CA GLY A 100 -7.57 5.20 13.83
C GLY A 100 -6.25 4.43 13.86
N GLY A 101 -5.25 4.94 13.17
CA GLY A 101 -3.93 4.35 13.16
C GLY A 101 -2.86 5.34 12.73
N VAL A 102 -1.65 5.13 13.21
CA VAL A 102 -0.45 5.79 12.71
C VAL A 102 0.49 4.70 12.24
N ALA A 103 1.20 4.97 11.15
CA ALA A 103 2.25 4.12 10.63
C ALA A 103 3.35 5.03 10.06
N ALA A 104 4.55 4.49 9.89
CA ALA A 104 5.58 5.13 9.11
C ALA A 104 6.05 4.21 7.99
N LEU A 105 6.35 4.79 6.82
CA LEU A 105 6.96 4.08 5.71
C LEU A 105 8.39 4.55 5.51
N LYS A 106 9.28 3.60 5.21
CA LYS A 106 10.57 3.90 4.60
C LYS A 106 10.53 3.38 3.18
N ILE A 107 10.84 4.23 2.22
CA ILE A 107 11.05 3.85 0.83
C ILE A 107 12.53 4.07 0.54
N GLY A 108 13.24 3.03 0.11
CA GLY A 108 14.66 3.11 -0.17
C GLY A 108 15.09 2.12 -1.25
N ASP A 109 16.39 2.09 -1.53
CA ASP A 109 16.95 1.40 -2.71
C ASP A 109 16.67 -0.11 -2.76
N THR A 110 16.33 -0.74 -1.63
CA THR A 110 16.09 -2.19 -1.55
C THR A 110 14.63 -2.58 -1.29
N GLY A 111 13.71 -1.60 -1.21
CA GLY A 111 12.30 -1.89 -1.03
C GLY A 111 11.51 -0.84 -0.23
N VAL A 112 10.38 -1.30 0.29
CA VAL A 112 9.45 -0.53 1.10
C VAL A 112 9.21 -1.22 2.43
N TRP A 113 9.46 -0.52 3.53
CA TRP A 113 9.23 -1.01 4.89
C TRP A 113 8.12 -0.22 5.55
N THR A 114 7.34 -0.90 6.39
CA THR A 114 6.42 -0.26 7.32
C THR A 114 6.92 -0.40 8.76
N TYR A 115 6.66 0.62 9.56
CA TYR A 115 6.95 0.70 10.98
C TYR A 115 5.65 1.02 11.70
N THR A 116 5.34 0.26 12.75
CA THR A 116 4.14 0.46 13.56
C THR A 116 4.27 1.62 14.54
N ASP A 117 5.49 2.09 14.79
CA ASP A 117 5.83 3.22 15.65
C ASP A 117 7.17 3.82 15.18
N THR A 118 7.31 5.14 15.27
CA THR A 118 8.56 5.86 14.97
C THR A 118 9.61 5.72 16.08
N LEU A 119 9.24 5.18 17.25
CA LEU A 119 10.15 4.91 18.36
C LEU A 119 10.69 3.47 18.38
N LEU A 120 10.09 2.56 17.61
CA LEU A 120 10.49 1.15 17.55
C LEU A 120 11.39 0.89 16.33
N THR A 121 12.28 -0.09 16.49
CA THR A 121 13.12 -0.61 15.40
C THR A 121 12.42 -1.68 14.57
N ASP A 122 11.26 -2.15 15.04
CA ASP A 122 10.55 -3.25 14.40
C ASP A 122 9.89 -2.74 13.12
N SER A 123 10.28 -3.37 12.02
CA SER A 123 9.77 -3.05 10.69
C SER A 123 9.43 -4.32 9.95
N ILE A 124 8.48 -4.20 9.03
CA ILE A 124 8.10 -5.29 8.13
C ILE A 124 8.41 -4.82 6.72
N LEU A 125 9.16 -5.62 5.96
CA LEU A 125 9.40 -5.40 4.54
C LEU A 125 8.11 -5.76 3.79
N ILE A 126 7.46 -4.73 3.24
CA ILE A 126 6.19 -4.85 2.51
C ILE A 126 6.44 -5.21 1.05
N VAL A 127 7.53 -4.70 0.45
CA VAL A 127 7.91 -4.97 -0.95
C VAL A 127 9.42 -4.95 -1.08
N GLN A 128 10.01 -5.94 -1.74
CA GLN A 128 11.45 -5.97 -2.05
C GLN A 128 11.74 -5.46 -3.47
N PHE A 129 12.78 -4.63 -3.60
CA PHE A 129 13.31 -4.20 -4.90
C PHE A 129 14.55 -5.02 -5.30
N PRO A 130 14.82 -5.19 -6.61
CA PRO A 130 14.00 -4.71 -7.73
C PRO A 130 12.71 -5.50 -7.89
N LEU A 131 11.63 -4.85 -8.35
CA LEU A 131 10.38 -5.54 -8.63
C LEU A 131 10.53 -6.47 -9.82
N ALA A 132 10.08 -7.70 -9.65
CA ALA A 132 9.96 -8.67 -10.73
C ALA A 132 8.84 -9.66 -10.40
N GLU A 133 8.01 -10.00 -11.38
CA GLU A 133 6.98 -11.03 -11.22
C GLU A 133 7.59 -12.36 -10.75
N GLY A 134 6.98 -12.95 -9.71
CA GLY A 134 7.47 -14.15 -9.02
C GLY A 134 8.63 -13.91 -8.05
N ALA A 135 9.08 -12.66 -7.84
CA ALA A 135 10.05 -12.35 -6.81
C ALA A 135 9.46 -12.60 -5.43
N GLN A 136 10.21 -13.29 -4.58
CA GLN A 136 9.79 -13.66 -3.23
C GLN A 136 10.80 -13.20 -2.19
N TRP A 137 10.31 -12.80 -1.01
CA TRP A 137 11.13 -12.44 0.14
C TRP A 137 10.55 -12.97 1.44
N MET A 138 11.38 -12.93 2.48
CA MET A 138 10.98 -13.20 3.85
C MET A 138 11.49 -12.06 4.72
N ALA A 139 10.57 -11.38 5.39
CA ALA A 139 10.87 -10.41 6.43
C ALA A 139 10.97 -11.16 7.76
N HIS A 140 12.15 -11.11 8.37
CA HIS A 140 12.38 -11.71 9.67
C HIS A 140 11.73 -10.88 10.77
N SER A 141 10.53 -11.30 11.14
CA SER A 141 9.73 -10.78 12.25
C SER A 141 9.32 -11.93 13.17
N ASN A 142 8.54 -11.66 14.21
CA ASN A 142 8.00 -12.72 15.05
C ASN A 142 6.46 -12.65 15.08
N PRO A 143 5.76 -13.48 14.28
CA PRO A 143 6.27 -14.50 13.34
C PRO A 143 6.87 -13.92 12.05
N ASP A 144 7.57 -14.75 11.26
CA ASP A 144 8.11 -14.36 9.95
C ASP A 144 6.97 -13.97 8.99
N VAL A 145 7.22 -12.98 8.14
CA VAL A 145 6.31 -12.57 7.06
C VAL A 145 6.94 -12.95 5.72
N TYR A 146 6.18 -13.63 4.87
CA TYR A 146 6.55 -14.00 3.52
C TYR A 146 5.89 -13.04 2.54
N GLY A 147 6.57 -12.69 1.45
CA GLY A 147 6.01 -11.84 0.42
C GLY A 147 6.35 -12.30 -0.98
N GLU A 148 5.47 -11.99 -1.93
CA GLU A 148 5.61 -12.31 -3.35
C GLU A 148 5.07 -11.17 -4.22
N VAL A 149 5.77 -10.86 -5.32
CA VAL A 149 5.19 -10.11 -6.43
C VAL A 149 4.41 -11.08 -7.32
N THR A 150 3.09 -11.08 -7.19
CA THR A 150 2.20 -12.00 -7.92
C THR A 150 2.03 -11.60 -9.38
N ALA A 151 2.02 -10.29 -9.68
CA ALA A 151 1.90 -9.76 -11.03
C ALA A 151 2.36 -8.29 -11.11
N MET A 152 2.67 -7.81 -12.32
CA MET A 152 3.06 -6.40 -12.56
C MET A 152 2.30 -5.72 -13.71
N ASP A 153 1.40 -6.43 -14.40
CA ASP A 153 0.66 -5.92 -15.55
C ASP A 153 -0.86 -6.20 -15.43
N GLU A 154 -1.38 -6.20 -14.19
CA GLU A 154 -2.82 -6.38 -13.98
C GLU A 154 -3.60 -5.12 -14.36
N THR A 155 -4.82 -5.34 -14.86
CA THR A 155 -5.84 -4.28 -14.98
C THR A 155 -6.85 -4.43 -13.84
N ILE A 156 -6.95 -3.42 -12.99
CA ILE A 156 -7.83 -3.43 -11.81
C ILE A 156 -8.83 -2.29 -11.89
N THR A 157 -10.11 -2.61 -11.65
CA THR A 157 -11.20 -1.63 -11.53
C THR A 157 -11.63 -1.49 -10.07
N VAL A 158 -11.62 -0.25 -9.57
CA VAL A 158 -12.09 0.17 -8.25
C VAL A 158 -13.07 1.34 -8.41
N PRO A 159 -13.75 1.81 -7.34
CA PRO A 159 -14.70 2.92 -7.46
C PRO A 159 -14.13 4.20 -8.10
N GLU A 160 -12.86 4.52 -7.86
CA GLU A 160 -12.18 5.68 -8.47
C GLU A 160 -11.97 5.55 -9.99
N GLY A 161 -11.83 4.32 -10.50
CA GLY A 161 -11.55 4.10 -11.92
C GLY A 161 -10.94 2.75 -12.24
N THR A 162 -10.42 2.63 -13.46
CA THR A 162 -9.66 1.45 -13.93
C THR A 162 -8.21 1.84 -14.13
N PHE A 163 -7.31 1.01 -13.63
CA PHE A 163 -5.86 1.20 -13.67
C PHE A 163 -5.21 0.00 -14.36
N ASP A 164 -4.24 0.27 -15.22
CA ASP A 164 -3.43 -0.73 -15.93
C ASP A 164 -2.00 -0.75 -15.37
N GLY A 165 -1.24 -1.81 -15.65
CA GLY A 165 0.16 -1.93 -15.19
C GLY A 165 0.26 -2.05 -13.66
N VAL A 166 -0.76 -2.64 -13.03
CA VAL A 166 -0.88 -2.71 -11.57
C VAL A 166 0.05 -3.78 -11.02
N LEU A 167 0.84 -3.39 -10.01
CA LEU A 167 1.65 -4.27 -9.19
C LEU A 167 0.75 -4.99 -8.17
N HIS A 168 0.76 -6.31 -8.18
CA HIS A 168 0.07 -7.16 -7.22
C HIS A 168 1.09 -7.83 -6.31
N VAL A 169 0.95 -7.61 -5.00
CA VAL A 169 1.82 -8.17 -3.96
C VAL A 169 0.99 -8.95 -2.95
N SER A 170 1.40 -10.18 -2.68
CA SER A 170 0.87 -11.00 -1.58
C SER A 170 1.84 -10.96 -0.40
N LEU A 171 1.30 -10.82 0.81
CA LEU A 171 2.01 -10.98 2.07
C LEU A 171 1.30 -12.02 2.93
N GLY A 172 2.04 -13.03 3.39
CA GLY A 172 1.55 -14.09 4.24
C GLY A 172 2.29 -14.14 5.57
N MET A 173 1.57 -14.43 6.65
CA MET A 173 2.13 -14.60 7.98
C MET A 173 1.45 -15.78 8.66
N ASP A 174 2.23 -16.80 9.00
CA ASP A 174 1.72 -17.99 9.67
C ASP A 174 2.27 -18.12 11.08
N SER A 175 1.36 -18.38 12.02
CA SER A 175 1.67 -18.79 13.38
C SER A 175 0.92 -20.08 13.73
N LEU A 176 1.23 -20.67 14.88
CA LEU A 176 0.58 -21.91 15.32
C LEU A 176 -0.96 -21.76 15.46
N LEU A 177 -1.45 -20.55 15.74
CA LEU A 177 -2.86 -20.31 16.06
C LEU A 177 -3.59 -19.48 15.01
N LEU A 178 -2.89 -18.56 14.35
CA LEU A 178 -3.44 -17.59 13.41
C LEU A 178 -2.59 -17.55 12.14
N SER A 179 -3.25 -17.45 11.00
CA SER A 179 -2.66 -17.06 9.73
C SER A 179 -3.25 -15.72 9.30
N MET A 180 -2.44 -14.92 8.62
CA MET A 180 -2.86 -13.68 7.99
C MET A 180 -2.34 -13.65 6.56
N ASP A 181 -3.25 -13.40 5.63
CA ASP A 181 -2.94 -13.20 4.21
C ASP A 181 -3.38 -11.80 3.83
N GLN A 182 -2.52 -11.06 3.15
CA GLN A 182 -2.81 -9.73 2.66
C GLN A 182 -2.42 -9.61 1.20
N GLU A 183 -3.35 -9.14 0.39
CA GLU A 183 -3.11 -8.85 -1.02
C GLU A 183 -3.17 -7.33 -1.22
N PHE A 184 -2.22 -6.79 -1.96
CA PHE A 184 -2.11 -5.37 -2.26
C PHE A 184 -2.00 -5.17 -3.77
N TRP A 185 -2.73 -4.18 -4.28
CA TRP A 185 -2.63 -3.74 -5.66
C TRP A 185 -2.18 -2.29 -5.67
N PHE A 186 -1.05 -2.00 -6.31
CA PHE A 186 -0.47 -0.67 -6.45
C PHE A 186 -0.51 -0.23 -7.91
N ALA A 187 -1.11 0.92 -8.18
CA ALA A 187 -1.05 1.54 -9.50
C ALA A 187 0.11 2.56 -9.58
N PRO A 188 0.86 2.61 -10.69
CA PRO A 188 1.92 3.59 -10.91
C PRO A 188 1.41 5.03 -10.75
N GLY A 189 2.15 5.86 -10.00
CA GLY A 189 1.81 7.26 -9.74
C GLY A 189 0.60 7.47 -8.83
N VAL A 190 -0.05 6.38 -8.38
CA VAL A 190 -1.22 6.43 -7.51
C VAL A 190 -0.91 5.82 -6.15
N GLY A 191 -0.26 4.67 -6.07
CA GLY A 191 -0.09 3.92 -4.82
C GLY A 191 -1.10 2.79 -4.67
N CYS A 192 -1.40 2.40 -3.42
CA CYS A 192 -2.30 1.28 -3.14
C CYS A 192 -3.73 1.62 -3.58
N ILE A 193 -4.25 0.90 -4.58
CA ILE A 193 -5.61 1.09 -5.11
C ILE A 193 -6.60 0.08 -4.54
N ARG A 194 -6.12 -1.09 -4.12
CA ARG A 194 -6.94 -2.15 -3.51
C ARG A 194 -6.12 -2.90 -2.48
N ARG A 195 -6.78 -3.36 -1.42
CA ARG A 195 -6.21 -4.26 -0.43
C ARG A 195 -7.24 -5.30 -0.03
N VAL A 196 -6.82 -6.55 0.10
CA VAL A 196 -7.59 -7.60 0.75
C VAL A 196 -6.80 -8.09 1.96
N THR A 197 -7.47 -8.35 3.06
CA THR A 197 -6.87 -8.92 4.27
C THR A 197 -7.76 -10.02 4.79
N CYS A 198 -7.19 -11.21 4.95
CA CYS A 198 -7.83 -12.37 5.54
C CYS A 198 -7.06 -12.76 6.80
N ILE A 199 -7.77 -13.01 7.91
CA ILE A 199 -7.19 -13.61 9.11
C ILE A 199 -7.97 -14.89 9.38
N SER A 200 -7.24 -15.99 9.54
CA SER A 200 -7.83 -17.29 9.82
C SER A 200 -7.24 -17.91 11.07
N ALA A 201 -8.03 -18.73 11.76
CA ALA A 201 -7.58 -19.55 12.89
C ALA A 201 -7.49 -21.02 12.50
N GLY A 202 -6.37 -21.66 12.88
CA GLY A 202 -6.13 -23.09 12.63
C GLY A 202 -6.17 -23.49 11.15
N GLY A 203 -5.96 -22.55 10.23
CA GLY A 203 -5.98 -22.77 8.78
C GLY A 203 -7.34 -23.17 8.17
N ALA A 204 -8.45 -23.07 8.93
CA ALA A 204 -9.75 -23.57 8.49
C ALA A 204 -10.93 -22.63 8.75
N VAL A 205 -10.78 -21.66 9.67
CA VAL A 205 -11.85 -20.74 10.04
C VAL A 205 -11.41 -19.31 9.76
N THR A 206 -12.04 -18.65 8.79
CA THR A 206 -11.86 -17.22 8.55
C THR A 206 -12.50 -16.43 9.69
N LEU A 207 -11.68 -15.71 10.43
CA LEU A 207 -12.11 -14.84 11.53
C LEU A 207 -12.38 -13.42 11.05
N TYR A 208 -11.68 -12.98 10.02
CA TYR A 208 -11.76 -11.63 9.51
C TYR A 208 -11.48 -11.61 8.02
N GLU A 209 -12.31 -10.92 7.27
CA GLU A 209 -12.07 -10.60 5.87
C GLU A 209 -12.36 -9.12 5.66
N LEU A 210 -11.44 -8.43 5.03
CA LEU A 210 -11.55 -7.01 4.68
C LEU A 210 -11.13 -6.81 3.24
N GLU A 211 -11.95 -6.12 2.49
CA GLU A 211 -11.58 -5.50 1.23
C GLU A 211 -11.64 -3.98 1.36
N GLU A 212 -10.56 -3.33 0.93
CA GLU A 212 -10.47 -1.88 0.78
C GLU A 212 -10.29 -1.56 -0.69
N SER A 213 -11.12 -0.65 -1.22
CA SER A 213 -11.07 -0.23 -2.63
C SER A 213 -10.98 1.29 -2.71
N LEU A 214 -10.04 1.79 -3.51
CA LEU A 214 -9.80 3.22 -3.66
C LEU A 214 -11.02 3.92 -4.27
N ARG A 215 -11.41 5.01 -3.62
CA ARG A 215 -12.57 5.83 -3.94
C ARG A 215 -12.20 7.23 -4.42
N ASP A 216 -11.11 7.78 -3.90
CA ASP A 216 -10.60 9.13 -4.20
C ASP A 216 -9.15 9.20 -3.72
N HIS A 217 -8.33 10.02 -4.38
CA HIS A 217 -6.95 10.24 -3.98
C HIS A 217 -6.40 11.58 -4.46
N LEU A 218 -5.33 12.01 -3.81
CA LEU A 218 -4.49 13.09 -4.29
C LEU A 218 -3.04 12.74 -4.03
N VAL A 219 -2.23 12.77 -5.08
CA VAL A 219 -0.79 12.52 -5.02
C VAL A 219 -0.08 13.77 -5.53
N TYR A 220 0.92 14.24 -4.78
CA TYR A 220 1.72 15.43 -5.09
C TYR A 220 3.07 15.10 -5.70
#